data_AF-A0A6B3HD53-F1
#
_entry.id   AF-A0A6B3HD53-F1
#
_cell.length_a   1.000
_cell.length_b   1.000
_cell.length_c   1.000
_cell.angle_alpha   90.00
_cell.angle_beta   90.00
_cell.angle_gamma   90.00
#
_symmetry.space_group_name_H-M   'P 1'
#
loop_
_entity.id
_entity.type
_entity.pdbx_description
1 polymer ?
#
loop_
_entity_poly.entity_id
_entity_poly.type
_entity_poly.pdbx_seq_one_letter_code
_entity_poly.pdbx_strand_id
1 'polypeptide(L)'
;MRTSHRAQAEEWLARAVEEEVRRSGGRTDGQVLLSRARGELDGLLRTAEEEYAAYEAAVAAAEAERQSFGRRYAREGAGTPLLVAGVAAAAACAAD
;
A
#
# COMPACT_ATOMS: atom_id res chain seq x y z
N MET A 1 -12.52 2.74 -0.61
CA MET A 1 -11.24 2.40 0.07
C MET A 1 -10.68 1.09 -0.49
N ARG A 2 -9.36 0.93 -0.66
CA ARG A 2 -8.75 -0.36 -1.00
C ARG A 2 -8.91 -1.36 0.14
N THR A 3 -9.17 -2.62 -0.21
CA THR A 3 -9.35 -3.73 0.75
C THR A 3 -8.14 -3.91 1.67
N SER A 4 -6.92 -3.70 1.16
CA SER A 4 -5.69 -3.80 1.97
C SER A 4 -5.63 -2.73 3.07
N HIS A 5 -5.94 -1.48 2.75
CA HIS A 5 -5.95 -0.40 3.73
C HIS A 5 -7.09 -0.58 4.74
N ARG A 6 -8.25 -1.06 4.29
CA ARG A 6 -9.37 -1.37 5.19
C ARG A 6 -9.00 -2.47 6.18
N ALA A 7 -8.42 -3.57 5.71
CA ALA A 7 -8.01 -4.68 6.56
C ALA A 7 -6.98 -4.24 7.61
N GLN A 8 -6.00 -3.42 7.21
CA GLN A 8 -5.01 -2.87 8.15
C GLN A 8 -5.63 -1.96 9.20
N ALA A 9 -6.59 -1.11 8.82
CA ALA A 9 -7.32 -0.28 9.77
C ALA A 9 -8.13 -1.12 10.77
N GLU A 10 -8.80 -2.17 10.30
CA GLU A 10 -9.56 -3.09 11.18
C GLU A 10 -8.64 -3.88 12.12
N GLU A 11 -7.44 -4.27 11.68
CA GLU A 11 -6.43 -4.91 12.52
C GLU A 11 -5.93 -3.97 13.64
N TRP A 12 -5.68 -2.70 13.30
CA TRP A 12 -5.30 -1.68 14.29
C TRP A 12 -6.42 -1.43 15.30
N LEU A 13 -7.67 -1.42 14.82
CA LEU A 13 -8.85 -1.30 15.66
C LEU A 13 -8.94 -2.44 16.68
N ALA A 14 -8.75 -3.68 16.23
CA ALA A 14 -8.77 -4.86 17.10
C ALA A 14 -7.70 -4.77 18.20
N ARG A 15 -6.46 -4.43 17.83
CA ARG A 15 -5.37 -4.23 18.80
C ARG A 15 -5.66 -3.12 19.80
N ALA A 16 -6.28 -2.02 19.35
CA ALA A 16 -6.66 -0.92 20.24
C ALA A 16 -7.74 -1.34 21.25
N VAL A 17 -8.71 -2.15 20.82
CA VAL A 17 -9.77 -2.68 21.68
C VAL A 17 -9.22 -3.65 22.72
N GLU A 18 -8.33 -4.55 22.33
CA GLU A 18 -7.64 -5.46 23.27
C GLU A 18 -6.91 -4.67 24.37
N GLU A 19 -6.22 -3.60 23.97
CA GLU A 19 -5.55 -2.67 24.85
C GLU A 19 -6.50 -1.96 25.81
N GLU A 20 -7.67 -1.53 25.32
CA GLU A 20 -8.68 -0.89 26.16
C GLU A 20 -9.28 -1.86 27.17
N VAL A 21 -9.61 -3.08 26.76
CA VAL A 21 -10.14 -4.13 27.65
C VAL A 21 -9.15 -4.43 28.77
N ARG A 22 -7.85 -4.52 28.44
CA ARG A 22 -6.77 -4.71 29.42
C ARG A 22 -6.67 -3.53 30.38
N ARG A 23 -6.64 -2.28 29.87
CA ARG A 23 -6.57 -1.06 30.71
C ARG A 23 -7.78 -0.92 31.63
N SER A 24 -8.95 -1.30 31.15
CA SER A 24 -10.19 -1.25 31.89
C SER A 24 -10.32 -2.37 32.95
N GLY A 25 -9.40 -3.34 32.99
CA GLY A 25 -9.44 -4.47 33.91
C GLY A 25 -10.65 -5.39 33.66
N GLY A 26 -11.08 -5.51 32.40
CA GLY A 26 -12.25 -6.31 32.02
C GLY A 26 -13.61 -5.64 32.25
N ARG A 27 -13.65 -4.37 32.68
CA ARG A 27 -14.90 -3.60 32.85
C ARG A 27 -15.58 -3.22 31.52
N THR A 28 -14.86 -3.36 30.41
CA THR A 28 -15.33 -3.04 29.06
C THR A 28 -15.50 -4.31 28.27
N ASP A 29 -16.67 -4.50 27.65
CA ASP A 29 -16.91 -5.61 26.73
C ASP A 29 -16.20 -5.32 25.39
N GLY A 30 -15.18 -6.13 25.07
CA GLY A 30 -14.38 -5.96 23.87
C GLY A 30 -15.15 -6.22 22.57
N GLN A 31 -16.11 -7.15 22.56
CA GLN A 31 -16.88 -7.44 21.35
C GLN A 31 -17.84 -6.29 21.02
N VAL A 32 -18.51 -5.76 22.03
CA VAL A 32 -19.39 -4.59 21.88
C VAL A 32 -18.59 -3.38 21.43
N LEU A 33 -17.42 -3.14 22.03
CA LEU A 33 -16.56 -2.01 21.65
C LEU A 33 -16.03 -2.15 20.22
N LEU A 34 -15.59 -3.34 19.82
CA LEU A 34 -15.10 -3.59 18.46
C LEU A 34 -16.20 -3.42 17.41
N SER A 35 -17.40 -3.93 17.68
CA SER A 35 -18.55 -3.78 16.79
C SER A 35 -18.89 -2.31 16.58
N ARG A 36 -18.95 -1.53 17.67
CA ARG A 36 -19.20 -0.09 17.59
C ARG A 36 -18.10 0.64 16.82
N ALA A 37 -16.83 0.35 17.11
CA ALA A 37 -15.71 1.00 16.47
C ALA A 37 -15.69 0.72 14.95
N ARG A 38 -16.06 -0.49 14.51
CA ARG A 38 -16.22 -0.80 13.08
C ARG A 38 -17.33 0.02 12.42
N GLY A 39 -18.46 0.21 13.10
CA GLY A 39 -19.53 1.08 12.61
C GLY A 39 -19.09 2.55 12.46
N GLU A 40 -18.31 3.07 13.41
CA GLU A 40 -17.73 4.42 13.30
C GLU A 40 -16.72 4.52 12.15
N LEU A 41 -15.88 3.48 11.97
CA LEU A 41 -14.96 3.39 10.84
C LEU A 41 -15.73 3.41 9.51
N ASP A 42 -16.81 2.65 9.38
CA ASP A 42 -17.65 2.66 8.20
C ASP A 42 -18.27 4.04 7.94
N GLY A 43 -18.70 4.73 9.01
CA GLY A 43 -19.17 6.11 8.96
C GLY A 43 -18.10 7.07 8.38
N LEU A 44 -16.88 7.01 8.91
CA LEU A 44 -15.75 7.82 8.44
C LEU A 44 -15.39 7.51 6.98
N LEU A 45 -15.37 6.24 6.61
CA LEU A 45 -15.03 5.83 5.25
C LEU A 45 -16.06 6.29 4.22
N ARG A 46 -17.34 6.30 4.58
CA ARG A 46 -18.39 6.86 3.72
C ARG A 46 -18.18 8.36 3.49
N THR A 47 -17.79 9.11 4.51
CA THR A 47 -17.51 10.56 4.34
C THR A 47 -16.27 10.83 3.50
N ALA A 48 -15.32 9.91 3.46
CA ALA A 48 -14.08 10.03 2.72
C ALA A 48 -14.13 9.36 1.34
N GLU A 49 -15.30 8.90 0.87
CA GLU A 49 -15.40 8.10 -0.35
C GLU A 49 -14.91 8.86 -1.58
N GLU A 50 -15.33 10.12 -1.73
CA GLU A 50 -14.93 10.99 -2.85
C GLU A 50 -13.43 11.26 -2.86
N GLU A 51 -12.87 11.63 -1.71
CA GLU A 51 -11.44 11.88 -1.54
C GLU A 51 -10.60 10.63 -1.81
N TYR A 52 -11.09 9.48 -1.36
CA TYR A 52 -10.42 8.21 -1.57
C TYR A 52 -10.49 7.78 -3.04
N ALA A 53 -11.60 8.05 -3.73
CA ALA A 53 -11.70 7.82 -5.16
C ALA A 53 -10.71 8.68 -5.95
N ALA A 54 -10.53 9.95 -5.56
CA ALA A 54 -9.53 10.84 -6.15
C ALA A 54 -8.10 10.32 -5.91
N TYR A 55 -7.80 9.83 -4.70
CA TYR A 55 -6.53 9.18 -4.40
C TYR A 55 -6.26 7.96 -5.29
N GLU A 56 -7.23 7.05 -5.43
CA GLU A 56 -7.06 5.85 -6.27
C GLU A 56 -6.85 6.22 -7.75
N ALA A 57 -7.55 7.24 -8.24
CA ALA A 57 -7.36 7.77 -9.58
C ALA A 57 -5.93 8.31 -9.77
N ALA A 58 -5.41 9.06 -8.81
CA ALA A 58 -4.04 9.57 -8.84
C ALA A 58 -2.99 8.44 -8.80
N VAL A 59 -3.21 7.42 -7.97
CA VAL A 59 -2.33 6.24 -7.90
C VAL A 59 -2.33 5.48 -9.22
N ALA A 60 -3.51 5.27 -9.82
CA ALA A 60 -3.64 4.60 -11.11
C ALA A 60 -2.95 5.38 -12.25
N ALA A 61 -3.11 6.71 -12.27
CA ALA A 61 -2.43 7.57 -13.24
C ALA A 61 -0.90 7.48 -13.12
N ALA A 62 -0.37 7.54 -11.90
CA ALA A 62 1.07 7.42 -11.66
C ALA A 62 1.63 6.04 -12.05
N GLU A 63 0.86 4.97 -11.84
CA GLU A 63 1.24 3.62 -12.29
C GLU A 63 1.28 3.53 -13.82
N ALA A 64 0.29 4.12 -14.51
CA ALA A 64 0.25 4.16 -15.96
C ALA A 64 1.43 4.95 -16.55
N GLU A 65 1.80 6.07 -15.94
CA GLU A 65 2.98 6.85 -16.34
C GLU A 65 4.28 6.03 -16.19
N ARG A 66 4.45 5.32 -15.06
CA ARG A 66 5.61 4.42 -14.87
C ARG A 66 5.69 3.32 -15.94
N GLN A 67 4.58 2.66 -16.26
CA GLN A 67 4.53 1.64 -17.30
C GLN A 67 4.88 2.22 -18.67
N SER A 68 4.39 3.43 -18.97
CA SER A 68 4.70 4.13 -20.21
C SER A 68 6.20 4.45 -20.33
N PHE A 69 6.83 4.90 -19.24
CA PHE A 69 8.26 5.15 -19.19
C PHE A 69 9.06 3.86 -19.34
N GLY A 70 8.71 2.79 -18.61
CA GLY A 70 9.38 1.50 -18.73
C GLY A 70 9.29 0.92 -20.16
N ARG A 71 8.12 1.03 -20.79
CA ARG A 71 7.92 0.64 -22.20
C ARG A 71 8.73 1.49 -23.16
N ARG A 72 8.80 2.80 -22.93
CA ARG A 72 9.59 3.73 -23.73
C ARG A 72 11.08 3.48 -23.57
N TYR A 73 11.57 3.31 -22.34
CA TYR A 73 12.95 2.96 -22.02
C TYR A 73 13.35 1.63 -22.68
N ALA A 74 12.50 0.61 -22.60
CA ALA A 74 12.72 -0.67 -23.28
C ALA A 74 12.77 -0.52 -24.81
N ARG A 75 11.98 0.39 -25.39
CA ARG A 75 11.90 0.62 -26.84
C ARG A 75 12.99 1.55 -27.39
N GLU A 76 13.42 2.56 -26.62
CA GLU A 76 14.31 3.63 -27.08
C GLU A 76 15.75 3.53 -26.52
N GLY A 77 16.02 2.81 -25.41
CA GLY A 77 17.29 2.93 -24.69
C GLY A 77 17.97 1.65 -24.22
N ALA A 78 17.33 0.49 -24.30
CA ALA A 78 17.83 -0.74 -23.66
C ALA A 78 18.78 -1.60 -24.53
N GLY A 79 19.08 -1.21 -25.78
CA GLY A 79 19.94 -2.03 -26.65
C GLY A 79 21.42 -1.88 -26.31
N THR A 80 22.00 -0.73 -26.67
CA THR A 80 23.44 -0.51 -26.63
C THR A 80 24.03 -0.31 -25.23
N PRO A 81 23.51 0.58 -24.35
CA PRO A 81 24.13 0.82 -23.05
C PRO A 81 23.97 -0.37 -22.09
N LEU A 82 22.90 -1.16 -22.22
CA LEU A 82 22.69 -2.40 -21.45
C LEU A 82 23.62 -3.52 -21.92
N LEU A 83 23.88 -3.63 -23.23
CA LEU A 83 24.92 -4.51 -23.76
C LEU A 83 26.32 -4.08 -23.30
N VAL A 84 26.63 -2.79 -23.33
CA VAL A 84 27.93 -2.26 -22.85
C VAL A 84 28.12 -2.54 -21.37
N ALA A 85 27.10 -2.29 -20.54
CA ALA A 85 27.16 -2.61 -19.11
C ALA A 85 27.33 -4.12 -18.87
N GLY A 86 26.63 -4.96 -19.64
CA GLY A 86 26.77 -6.43 -19.57
C GLY A 86 28.18 -6.91 -19.95
N VAL A 87 28.75 -6.39 -21.04
CA VAL A 87 30.12 -6.71 -21.48
C VAL A 87 31.15 -6.25 -20.45
N ALA A 88 30.99 -5.05 -19.89
CA ALA A 88 31.89 -4.52 -18.86
C ALA A 88 31.84 -5.36 -17.57
N ALA A 89 30.66 -5.79 -17.14
CA ALA A 89 30.50 -6.68 -15.98
C ALA A 89 31.14 -8.05 -16.22
N ALA A 90 30.93 -8.66 -17.40
CA ALA A 90 31.53 -9.93 -17.75
C ALA A 90 33.07 -9.85 -17.83
N ALA A 91 33.62 -8.76 -18.37
CA ALA A 91 35.05 -8.52 -18.41
C ALA A 91 35.65 -8.35 -17.01
N ALA A 92 34.94 -7.67 -16.10
CA ALA A 92 35.39 -7.51 -14.72
C ALA A 92 35.40 -8.85 -13.95
N CYS A 93 34.39 -9.70 -14.13
CA CYS A 93 34.33 -11.01 -13.48
C CYS A 93 35.33 -12.03 -14.07
N ALA A 94 35.78 -11.86 -15.31
CA ALA A 94 36.77 -12.73 -15.95
C ALA A 94 38.22 -12.29 -15.70
N ALA A 95 38.41 -11.10 -15.14
CA ALA A 95 39.72 -10.55 -14.78
C ALA A 95 40.13 -10.85 -13.32
N ASP A 96 39.28 -11.55 -12.56
CA ASP A 96 39.52 -12.06 -11.20
C ASP A 96 39.85 -13.56 -11.23
#